data_AF-A0A662GCI3-F1
#
_entry.id   AF-A0A662GCI3-F1
#
_cell.length_a   1.000
_cell.length_b   1.000
_cell.length_c   1.000
_cell.angle_alpha   90.00
_cell.angle_beta   90.00
_cell.angle_gamma   90.00
#
_symmetry.space_group_name_H-M   'P 1'
#
loop_
_entity.id
_entity.type
_entity.pdbx_description
1 polymer ?
#
loop_
_entity_poly.entity_id
_entity_poly.type
_entity_poly.pdbx_seq_one_letter_code
_entity_poly.pdbx_strand_id
1 'polypeptide(L)'
;MKSREIILVLIILSITMNVNKFYCREDISVKKEILYIYNLDINGTILTSKIRVKIEVYGDLNGRNITIIDRVRGLNINSLEMLEGPNPNKNISNGDICELYWSIFAEKNYIVIEYRGDILSRPPLNINLHIYSRNMVFDKNYYLLRNLSERRVLKIDIFMENIREDRRNVENEDIILPYIMLFGLSYPEKYFSATDFTSQPNITARQQDNDIAYWNIFLQHSFNLSFKIYVKSIGIWKSIWIPPLSIDLIDDPWSILNSAEKNIKKLEKAVNETEYMLNQLISMRDELNNISTQTDILINATEKLGKAEIKYSKDIYALYFTLNTFYLNIRSLDINSTQRYLYNLSKTIDKTIDTLNDLKKNYNLSEPATRVIDNIIGNLSYMKGIISNIDLSRIEKNIRKFEEPINSLKEFSYVLRNLGEMHLKFAELLRNQTPSNLNEKIDELNSRIDELSKEREDLNKTLYKLYALRDIAIEKIKNYRSSISIFIDGRKIDEENISISSKIEIGIKIPLLVSKLKIEGEENGEERAENQYNVLKSILIYIFLITFLIFIVNMVLRKFRRKKVKRIDAKEVEKLLDKISNIEKKL
;
A
#
# COMPACT_ATOMS: atom_id res chain seq x y z
N MET A 1 -31.97 -20.09 63.98
CA MET A 1 -32.41 -20.59 62.65
C MET A 1 -32.70 -22.07 62.78
N LYS A 2 -33.94 -22.49 62.52
CA LYS A 2 -34.40 -23.87 62.70
C LYS A 2 -33.88 -24.72 61.53
N SER A 3 -33.58 -25.99 61.76
CA SER A 3 -33.06 -26.94 60.74
C SER A 3 -33.81 -26.91 59.39
N ARG A 4 -35.10 -26.57 59.40
CA ARG A 4 -35.92 -26.35 58.20
C ARG A 4 -35.47 -25.18 57.32
N GLU A 5 -34.96 -24.09 57.89
CA GLU A 5 -34.45 -22.93 57.14
C GLU A 5 -33.13 -23.26 56.45
N ILE A 6 -32.28 -24.08 57.07
CA ILE A 6 -31.01 -24.53 56.48
C ILE A 6 -31.27 -25.48 55.30
N ILE A 7 -32.24 -26.38 55.42
CA ILE A 7 -32.64 -27.28 54.32
C ILE A 7 -33.25 -26.48 53.17
N LEU A 8 -34.09 -25.49 53.46
CA LEU A 8 -34.68 -24.63 52.41
C LEU A 8 -33.61 -23.81 51.68
N VAL A 9 -32.63 -23.26 52.41
CA VAL A 9 -31.48 -22.56 51.83
C VAL A 9 -30.62 -23.52 51.02
N LEU A 10 -30.37 -24.75 51.47
CA LEU A 10 -29.64 -25.76 50.70
C LEU A 10 -30.37 -26.20 49.43
N ILE A 11 -31.70 -26.33 49.47
CA ILE A 11 -32.54 -26.63 48.30
C ILE A 11 -32.52 -25.45 47.32
N ILE A 12 -32.65 -24.22 47.80
CA ILE A 12 -32.56 -23.02 46.95
C ILE A 12 -31.13 -22.86 46.39
N LEU A 13 -30.09 -23.15 47.18
CA LEU A 13 -28.70 -23.15 46.69
C LEU A 13 -28.46 -24.24 45.66
N SER A 14 -29.03 -25.44 45.82
CA SER A 14 -28.85 -26.52 44.85
C SER A 14 -29.71 -26.31 43.59
N ILE A 15 -30.86 -25.65 43.68
CA ILE A 15 -31.63 -25.18 42.52
C ILE A 15 -30.87 -24.05 41.81
N THR A 16 -30.38 -23.04 42.52
CA THR A 16 -29.62 -21.92 41.91
C THR A 16 -28.24 -22.35 41.38
N MET A 17 -27.56 -23.29 42.03
CA MET A 17 -26.32 -23.88 41.52
C MET A 17 -26.54 -24.86 40.36
N ASN A 18 -27.69 -25.54 40.26
CA ASN A 18 -28.03 -26.32 39.07
C ASN A 18 -28.48 -25.46 37.89
N VAL A 19 -29.11 -24.30 38.12
CA VAL A 19 -29.48 -23.38 37.04
C VAL A 19 -28.23 -22.73 36.41
N ASN A 20 -27.15 -22.55 37.17
CA ASN A 20 -25.87 -22.04 36.66
C ASN A 20 -24.92 -23.12 36.11
N LYS A 21 -25.34 -24.39 36.00
CA LYS A 21 -24.52 -25.50 35.46
C LYS A 21 -24.97 -26.07 34.11
N PHE A 22 -25.89 -25.42 33.39
CA PHE A 22 -26.28 -25.78 32.02
C PHE A 22 -25.88 -24.75 30.95
N TYR A 23 -24.81 -24.01 31.19
CA TYR A 23 -23.96 -23.52 30.10
C TYR A 23 -22.66 -24.31 30.16
N CYS A 24 -22.72 -25.61 29.84
CA CYS A 24 -21.54 -26.18 29.19
C CYS A 24 -21.37 -25.36 27.92
N ARG A 25 -20.29 -24.60 27.81
CA ARG A 25 -19.74 -24.25 26.50
C ARG A 25 -19.60 -25.59 25.80
N GLU A 26 -20.52 -25.89 24.90
CA GLU A 26 -20.40 -27.08 24.09
C GLU A 26 -19.13 -26.86 23.26
N ASP A 27 -18.12 -27.71 23.47
CA ASP A 27 -16.87 -27.70 22.69
C ASP A 27 -17.17 -28.21 21.29
N ILE A 28 -17.98 -27.45 20.56
CA ILE A 28 -18.44 -27.77 19.23
C ILE A 28 -17.76 -26.82 18.29
N SER A 29 -16.96 -27.39 17.40
CA SER A 29 -16.19 -26.67 16.40
C SER A 29 -16.72 -27.01 15.03
N VAL A 30 -16.76 -25.98 14.19
CA VAL A 30 -17.26 -26.08 12.83
C VAL A 30 -16.16 -25.61 11.90
N LYS A 31 -15.90 -26.40 10.86
CA LYS A 31 -14.97 -26.05 9.81
C LYS A 31 -15.67 -26.15 8.46
N LYS A 32 -15.65 -25.06 7.70
CA LYS A 32 -16.14 -25.02 6.32
C LYS A 32 -14.99 -24.70 5.38
N GLU A 33 -14.75 -25.58 4.41
CA GLU A 33 -13.78 -25.36 3.34
C GLU A 33 -14.53 -25.18 2.03
N ILE A 34 -14.26 -24.08 1.34
CA ILE A 34 -14.89 -23.75 0.06
C ILE A 34 -13.78 -23.70 -0.99
N LEU A 35 -13.92 -24.51 -2.03
CA LEU A 35 -13.02 -24.56 -3.16
C LEU A 35 -13.78 -24.25 -4.44
N TYR A 36 -13.51 -23.08 -5.02
CA TYR A 36 -13.97 -22.74 -6.37
C TYR A 36 -12.94 -23.21 -7.40
N ILE A 37 -13.40 -23.88 -8.46
CA ILE A 37 -12.54 -24.44 -9.50
C ILE A 37 -13.00 -23.90 -10.85
N TYR A 38 -12.14 -23.14 -11.51
CA TYR A 38 -12.39 -22.59 -12.85
C TYR A 38 -11.35 -23.13 -13.83
N ASN A 39 -11.80 -23.62 -14.98
CA ASN A 39 -10.93 -23.87 -16.12
C ASN A 39 -11.24 -22.86 -17.21
N LEU A 40 -10.22 -22.13 -17.64
CA LEU A 40 -10.32 -21.09 -18.66
C LEU A 40 -9.56 -21.49 -19.92
N ASP A 41 -9.98 -20.98 -21.06
CA ASP A 41 -9.19 -20.97 -22.28
C ASP A 41 -8.17 -19.80 -22.27
N ILE A 42 -7.30 -19.72 -23.28
CA ILE A 42 -6.31 -18.63 -23.37
C ILE A 42 -6.90 -17.23 -23.58
N ASN A 43 -8.19 -17.13 -23.94
CA ASN A 43 -8.88 -15.86 -24.07
C ASN A 43 -9.67 -15.49 -22.80
N GLY A 44 -9.52 -16.25 -21.70
CA GLY A 44 -10.26 -16.04 -20.46
C GLY A 44 -11.70 -16.57 -20.49
N THR A 45 -12.08 -17.34 -21.51
CA THR A 45 -13.42 -17.95 -21.61
C THR A 45 -13.53 -19.13 -20.65
N ILE A 46 -14.60 -19.15 -19.86
CA ILE A 46 -14.86 -20.23 -18.90
C ILE A 46 -15.24 -21.51 -19.65
N LEU A 47 -14.41 -22.53 -19.53
CA LEU A 47 -14.66 -23.88 -20.04
C LEU A 47 -15.48 -24.70 -19.04
N THR A 48 -15.11 -24.64 -17.76
CA THR A 48 -15.86 -25.28 -16.67
C THR A 48 -15.75 -24.43 -15.40
N SER A 49 -16.82 -24.36 -14.62
CA SER A 49 -16.86 -23.65 -13.34
C SER A 49 -17.56 -24.52 -12.31
N LYS A 50 -16.85 -24.87 -11.24
CA LYS A 50 -17.36 -25.78 -10.21
C LYS A 50 -17.04 -25.25 -8.82
N ILE A 51 -17.81 -25.71 -7.84
CA ILE A 51 -17.56 -25.51 -6.43
C ILE A 51 -17.52 -26.86 -5.74
N ARG A 52 -16.61 -27.00 -4.78
CA ARG A 52 -16.57 -28.09 -3.80
C ARG A 52 -16.64 -27.46 -2.42
N VAL A 53 -17.53 -27.96 -1.59
CA VAL A 53 -17.69 -27.49 -0.21
C VAL A 53 -17.60 -28.67 0.72
N LYS A 54 -16.80 -28.52 1.78
CA LYS A 54 -16.68 -29.48 2.86
C LYS A 54 -17.06 -28.80 4.17
N ILE A 55 -18.00 -29.39 4.89
CA ILE A 55 -18.44 -28.94 6.21
C ILE A 55 -18.13 -30.06 7.19
N GLU A 56 -17.38 -29.73 8.23
CA GLU A 56 -17.02 -30.63 9.30
C GLU A 56 -17.53 -30.04 10.61
N VAL A 57 -18.29 -30.82 11.38
CA VAL A 57 -18.77 -30.45 12.71
C VAL A 57 -18.24 -31.48 13.69
N TYR A 58 -17.51 -31.04 14.71
CA TYR A 58 -16.91 -31.90 15.73
C TYR A 58 -17.34 -31.45 17.11
N GLY A 59 -17.52 -32.39 18.04
CA GLY A 59 -17.79 -32.09 19.45
C GLY A 59 -18.67 -33.16 20.11
N ASP A 60 -19.30 -32.83 21.22
CA ASP A 60 -20.27 -33.71 21.89
C ASP A 60 -21.61 -33.73 21.15
N LEU A 61 -21.64 -34.40 19.99
CA LEU A 61 -22.80 -34.44 19.09
C LEU A 61 -23.66 -35.69 19.27
N ASN A 62 -23.11 -36.79 19.79
CA ASN A 62 -23.78 -38.08 19.80
C ASN A 62 -25.13 -38.02 20.55
N GLY A 63 -26.19 -38.51 19.90
CA GLY A 63 -27.55 -38.51 20.42
C GLY A 63 -28.30 -37.18 20.27
N ARG A 64 -27.73 -36.19 19.58
CA ARG A 64 -28.33 -34.84 19.42
C ARG A 64 -28.87 -34.61 18.01
N ASN A 65 -29.84 -33.70 17.90
CA ASN A 65 -30.36 -33.24 16.61
C ASN A 65 -29.56 -32.04 16.11
N ILE A 66 -28.91 -32.20 14.96
CA ILE A 66 -28.09 -31.16 14.33
C ILE A 66 -28.78 -30.67 13.07
N THR A 67 -29.03 -29.36 13.01
CA THR A 67 -29.48 -28.70 11.77
C THR A 67 -28.32 -27.90 11.18
N ILE A 68 -27.98 -28.17 9.92
CA ILE A 68 -26.95 -27.44 9.18
C ILE A 68 -27.65 -26.72 8.03
N ILE A 69 -27.44 -25.40 7.96
CA ILE A 69 -27.93 -24.56 6.87
C ILE A 69 -26.71 -23.96 6.21
N ASP A 70 -26.43 -24.38 4.98
CA ASP A 70 -25.34 -23.83 4.18
C ASP A 70 -25.87 -22.90 3.10
N ARG A 71 -25.24 -21.74 2.95
CA ARG A 71 -25.60 -20.72 1.96
C ARG A 71 -24.46 -20.53 0.99
N VAL A 72 -24.72 -20.82 -0.28
CA VAL A 72 -23.73 -20.74 -1.35
C VAL A 72 -24.22 -19.83 -2.46
N ARG A 73 -23.40 -18.85 -2.82
CA ARG A 73 -23.66 -17.96 -3.94
C ARG A 73 -23.32 -18.64 -5.27
N GLY A 74 -24.20 -18.55 -6.27
CA GLY A 74 -24.02 -19.03 -7.63
C GLY A 74 -24.14 -20.53 -7.85
N LEU A 75 -24.47 -21.33 -6.83
CA LEU A 75 -24.56 -22.79 -6.98
C LEU A 75 -25.74 -23.18 -7.88
N ASN A 76 -25.50 -24.00 -8.92
CA ASN A 76 -26.57 -24.61 -9.69
C ASN A 76 -27.08 -25.86 -8.97
N ILE A 77 -28.25 -25.79 -8.35
CA ILE A 77 -28.81 -26.89 -7.56
C ILE A 77 -29.02 -28.18 -8.35
N ASN A 78 -29.28 -28.08 -9.66
CA ASN A 78 -29.50 -29.26 -10.52
C ASN A 78 -28.22 -30.06 -10.79
N SER A 79 -27.06 -29.48 -10.49
CA SER A 79 -25.74 -30.10 -10.63
C SER A 79 -25.15 -30.58 -9.31
N LEU A 80 -25.92 -30.48 -8.21
CA LEU A 80 -25.47 -30.86 -6.88
C LEU A 80 -25.21 -32.37 -6.81
N GLU A 81 -24.01 -32.73 -6.39
CA GLU A 81 -23.54 -34.09 -6.20
C GLU A 81 -22.93 -34.21 -4.80
N MET A 82 -23.44 -35.13 -3.98
CA MET A 82 -22.86 -35.44 -2.67
C MET A 82 -21.63 -36.33 -2.83
N LEU A 83 -20.51 -35.92 -2.24
CA LEU A 83 -19.27 -36.68 -2.17
C LEU A 83 -19.16 -37.44 -0.83
N GLU A 84 -19.67 -36.85 0.25
CA GLU A 84 -19.74 -37.45 1.58
C GLU A 84 -20.96 -36.92 2.36
N GLY A 85 -21.59 -37.76 3.18
CA GLY A 85 -22.75 -37.40 3.99
C GLY A 85 -24.11 -37.55 3.28
N PRO A 86 -25.21 -37.27 3.98
CA PRO A 86 -26.56 -37.42 3.43
C PRO A 86 -26.91 -36.29 2.44
N ASN A 87 -27.86 -36.56 1.54
CA ASN A 87 -28.47 -35.52 0.73
C ASN A 87 -29.19 -34.49 1.62
N PRO A 88 -29.23 -33.20 1.23
CA PRO A 88 -29.98 -32.19 1.96
C PRO A 88 -31.47 -32.55 2.02
N ASN A 89 -32.10 -32.36 3.17
CA ASN A 89 -33.53 -32.59 3.37
C ASN A 89 -34.37 -31.55 2.60
N LYS A 90 -33.83 -30.35 2.43
CA LYS A 90 -34.47 -29.23 1.75
C LYS A 90 -33.41 -28.34 1.10
N ASN A 91 -33.78 -27.74 -0.01
CA ASN A 91 -32.96 -26.84 -0.79
C ASN A 91 -33.85 -25.69 -1.30
N ILE A 92 -33.37 -24.46 -1.13
CA ILE A 92 -34.09 -23.23 -1.53
C ILE A 92 -33.15 -22.41 -2.41
N SER A 93 -33.63 -21.97 -3.58
CA SER A 93 -32.87 -21.05 -4.44
C SER A 93 -33.55 -19.69 -4.41
N ASN A 94 -32.84 -18.68 -3.87
CA ASN A 94 -33.30 -17.30 -3.73
C ASN A 94 -32.36 -16.40 -4.55
N GLY A 95 -32.70 -16.18 -5.81
CA GLY A 95 -31.86 -15.42 -6.73
C GLY A 95 -30.50 -16.11 -6.94
N ASP A 96 -29.42 -15.43 -6.59
CA ASP A 96 -28.04 -15.93 -6.72
C ASP A 96 -27.59 -16.76 -5.50
N ILE A 97 -28.42 -16.95 -4.48
CA ILE A 97 -28.06 -17.72 -3.27
C ILE A 97 -28.87 -19.01 -3.22
N CYS A 98 -28.16 -20.13 -3.08
CA CYS A 98 -28.75 -21.42 -2.76
C CYS A 98 -28.52 -21.76 -1.29
N GLU A 99 -29.60 -22.12 -0.60
CA GLU A 99 -29.57 -22.61 0.75
C GLU A 99 -29.82 -24.12 0.77
N LEU A 100 -28.91 -24.85 1.41
CA LEU A 100 -28.97 -26.30 1.59
C LEU A 100 -29.22 -26.60 3.07
N TYR A 101 -30.22 -27.43 3.36
CA TYR A 101 -30.65 -27.75 4.71
C TYR A 101 -30.45 -29.23 5.01
N TRP A 102 -29.76 -29.52 6.09
CA TRP A 102 -29.67 -30.86 6.67
C TRP A 102 -30.24 -30.87 8.07
N SER A 103 -31.00 -31.90 8.39
CA SER A 103 -31.46 -32.26 9.73
C SER A 103 -30.98 -33.68 10.00
N ILE A 104 -30.00 -33.80 10.89
CA ILE A 104 -29.24 -35.02 11.13
C ILE A 104 -29.34 -35.36 12.61
N PHE A 105 -29.80 -36.58 12.91
CA PHE A 105 -29.60 -37.17 14.23
C PHE A 105 -28.18 -37.73 14.29
N ALA A 106 -27.33 -37.13 15.12
CA ALA A 106 -25.92 -37.46 15.17
C ALA A 106 -25.67 -38.76 15.95
N GLU A 107 -25.24 -39.81 15.26
CA GLU A 107 -24.85 -41.09 15.88
C GLU A 107 -23.39 -41.11 16.37
N LYS A 108 -22.63 -40.07 16.03
CA LYS A 108 -21.21 -39.91 16.32
C LYS A 108 -20.94 -38.48 16.76
N ASN A 109 -19.79 -38.30 17.39
CA ASN A 109 -19.25 -36.99 17.80
C ASN A 109 -18.65 -36.16 16.64
N TYR A 110 -18.90 -36.57 15.39
CA TYR A 110 -18.50 -35.83 14.21
C TYR A 110 -19.52 -36.00 13.08
N ILE A 111 -19.66 -34.95 12.27
CA ILE A 111 -20.43 -34.95 11.03
C ILE A 111 -19.53 -34.37 9.93
N VAL A 112 -19.47 -35.05 8.80
CA VAL A 112 -18.82 -34.55 7.58
C VAL A 112 -19.85 -34.54 6.46
N ILE A 113 -19.97 -33.39 5.81
CA ILE A 113 -20.78 -33.19 4.61
C ILE A 113 -19.84 -32.64 3.54
N GLU A 114 -19.71 -33.35 2.44
CA GLU A 114 -18.94 -32.87 1.29
C GLU A 114 -19.78 -32.98 0.04
N TYR A 115 -19.82 -31.89 -0.73
CA TYR A 115 -20.57 -31.86 -1.98
C TYR A 115 -19.88 -31.02 -3.04
N ARG A 116 -20.32 -31.23 -4.27
CA ARG A 116 -19.85 -30.54 -5.47
C ARG A 116 -21.04 -30.05 -6.29
N GLY A 117 -20.86 -28.97 -7.03
CA GLY A 117 -21.79 -28.54 -8.06
C GLY A 117 -21.14 -27.61 -9.07
N ASP A 118 -21.85 -27.31 -10.14
CA ASP A 118 -21.50 -26.26 -11.08
C ASP A 118 -21.83 -24.90 -10.47
N ILE A 119 -21.02 -23.89 -10.79
CA ILE A 119 -21.22 -22.51 -10.33
C ILE A 119 -21.49 -21.57 -11.51
N LEU A 120 -22.48 -20.71 -11.35
CA LEU A 120 -22.95 -19.75 -12.34
C LEU A 120 -22.18 -18.43 -12.28
N SER A 121 -21.51 -18.14 -11.17
CA SER A 121 -20.71 -16.94 -11.01
C SER A 121 -19.39 -17.04 -11.78
N ARG A 122 -18.88 -15.87 -12.18
CA ARG A 122 -17.56 -15.75 -12.82
C ARG A 122 -16.45 -15.74 -11.76
N PRO A 123 -15.22 -16.14 -12.12
CA PRO A 123 -14.09 -15.99 -11.21
C PRO A 123 -13.89 -14.50 -10.84
N PRO A 124 -13.51 -14.17 -9.60
CA PRO A 124 -13.24 -12.80 -9.16
C PRO A 124 -11.87 -12.27 -9.66
N LEU A 125 -11.45 -12.75 -10.83
CA LEU A 125 -10.17 -12.46 -11.45
C LEU A 125 -10.38 -12.33 -12.97
N ASN A 126 -9.86 -11.25 -13.56
CA ASN A 126 -9.73 -11.13 -15.01
C ASN A 126 -8.34 -11.62 -15.43
N ILE A 127 -8.28 -12.50 -16.43
CA ILE A 127 -7.03 -13.07 -16.93
C ILE A 127 -6.96 -12.94 -18.44
N ASN A 128 -5.91 -12.29 -18.93
CA ASN A 128 -5.59 -12.20 -20.34
C ASN A 128 -4.23 -12.84 -20.60
N LEU A 129 -4.21 -13.85 -21.47
CA LEU A 129 -2.98 -14.54 -21.87
C LEU A 129 -2.70 -14.31 -23.35
N HIS A 130 -1.50 -13.85 -23.65
CA HIS A 130 -1.04 -13.64 -25.01
C HIS A 130 0.23 -14.44 -25.28
N ILE A 131 0.20 -15.27 -26.32
CA ILE A 131 1.37 -16.01 -26.80
C ILE A 131 1.80 -15.40 -28.12
N TYR A 132 3.03 -14.89 -28.15
CA TYR A 132 3.62 -14.28 -29.32
C TYR A 132 4.77 -15.13 -29.86
N SER A 133 4.75 -15.40 -31.16
CA SER A 133 5.92 -15.91 -31.88
C SER A 133 5.80 -15.60 -33.37
N ARG A 134 6.94 -15.52 -34.05
CA ARG A 134 7.01 -15.18 -35.47
C ARG A 134 6.25 -16.23 -36.30
N ASN A 135 5.32 -15.76 -37.14
CA ASN A 135 4.49 -16.57 -38.04
C ASN A 135 3.61 -17.62 -37.34
N MET A 136 3.35 -17.49 -36.04
CA MET A 136 2.46 -18.40 -35.31
C MET A 136 0.99 -18.08 -35.64
N VAL A 137 0.17 -19.12 -35.82
CA VAL A 137 -1.26 -18.97 -36.11
C VAL A 137 -2.06 -19.77 -35.11
N PHE A 138 -2.97 -19.11 -34.39
CA PHE A 138 -3.91 -19.78 -33.50
C PHE A 138 -5.14 -20.25 -34.28
N ASP A 139 -5.26 -21.57 -34.40
CA ASP A 139 -6.42 -22.23 -34.97
C ASP A 139 -7.43 -22.52 -33.86
N LYS A 140 -8.46 -21.68 -33.79
CA LYS A 140 -9.52 -21.76 -32.78
C LYS A 140 -10.36 -23.03 -32.88
N ASN A 141 -10.57 -23.53 -34.10
CA ASN A 141 -11.46 -24.67 -34.33
C ASN A 141 -10.90 -25.96 -33.74
N TYR A 142 -9.58 -26.12 -33.81
CA TYR A 142 -8.87 -27.29 -33.29
C TYR A 142 -8.11 -27.01 -31.99
N TYR A 143 -8.16 -25.77 -31.48
CA TYR A 143 -7.43 -25.30 -30.32
C TYR A 143 -5.91 -25.59 -30.42
N LEU A 144 -5.32 -25.21 -31.57
CA LEU A 144 -3.91 -25.45 -31.92
C LEU A 144 -3.16 -24.14 -32.16
N LEU A 145 -1.93 -24.05 -31.68
CA LEU A 145 -0.98 -23.01 -32.10
C LEU A 145 -0.02 -23.61 -33.13
N ARG A 146 -0.22 -23.24 -34.40
CA ARG A 146 0.50 -23.78 -35.55
C ARG A 146 1.80 -23.03 -35.82
N ASN A 147 2.64 -23.64 -36.66
CA ASN A 147 3.93 -23.11 -37.14
C ASN A 147 5.03 -23.04 -36.07
N LEU A 148 4.99 -23.91 -35.05
CA LEU A 148 6.11 -24.07 -34.14
C LEU A 148 7.35 -24.64 -34.87
N SER A 149 8.55 -24.15 -34.57
CA SER A 149 9.80 -24.78 -35.03
C SER A 149 10.82 -24.86 -33.91
N GLU A 150 11.72 -25.84 -33.99
CA GLU A 150 12.84 -25.94 -33.06
C GLU A 150 13.70 -24.67 -33.14
N ARG A 151 14.35 -24.35 -32.02
CA ARG A 151 15.19 -23.16 -31.82
C ARG A 151 14.44 -21.84 -31.91
N ARG A 152 13.11 -21.85 -31.93
CA ARG A 152 12.31 -20.62 -31.80
C ARG A 152 12.13 -20.23 -30.34
N VAL A 153 11.84 -18.95 -30.17
CA VAL A 153 11.41 -18.36 -28.92
C VAL A 153 9.93 -17.99 -29.04
N LEU A 154 9.17 -18.39 -28.02
CA LEU A 154 7.81 -17.95 -27.75
C LEU A 154 7.88 -16.93 -26.62
N LYS A 155 7.15 -15.83 -26.71
CA LYS A 155 6.91 -14.93 -25.58
C LYS A 155 5.51 -15.17 -25.06
N ILE A 156 5.36 -15.36 -23.76
CA ILE A 156 4.07 -15.49 -23.09
C ILE A 156 3.92 -14.29 -22.16
N ASP A 157 2.84 -13.54 -22.34
CA ASP A 157 2.45 -12.43 -21.50
C ASP A 157 1.13 -12.79 -20.81
N ILE A 158 1.07 -12.66 -19.50
CA ILE A 158 -0.10 -12.97 -18.66
C ILE A 158 -0.40 -11.74 -17.81
N PHE A 159 -1.56 -11.16 -18.02
CA PHE A 159 -2.12 -10.10 -17.18
C PHE A 159 -3.22 -10.68 -16.30
N MET A 160 -3.13 -10.42 -15.01
CA MET A 160 -4.11 -10.81 -14.01
C MET A 160 -4.58 -9.57 -13.27
N GLU A 161 -5.89 -9.43 -13.07
CA GLU A 161 -6.50 -8.30 -12.38
C GLU A 161 -7.55 -8.78 -11.39
N ASN A 162 -7.45 -8.32 -10.14
CA ASN A 162 -8.40 -8.57 -9.08
C ASN A 162 -9.62 -7.67 -9.29
N ILE A 163 -10.74 -8.29 -9.68
CA ILE A 163 -12.00 -7.59 -10.01
C ILE A 163 -13.07 -7.81 -8.94
N ARG A 164 -12.66 -8.11 -7.70
CA ARG A 164 -13.60 -8.31 -6.60
C ARG A 164 -14.45 -7.04 -6.37
N GLU A 165 -15.73 -7.26 -6.09
CA GLU A 165 -16.70 -6.17 -5.89
C GLU A 165 -16.50 -5.43 -4.57
N ASP A 166 -15.95 -6.11 -3.56
CA ASP A 166 -15.74 -5.62 -2.20
C ASP A 166 -14.64 -4.53 -2.18
N ARG A 167 -15.00 -3.28 -2.51
CA ARG A 167 -14.10 -2.12 -2.61
C ARG A 167 -14.58 -0.89 -1.84
N ARG A 168 -13.65 -0.08 -1.38
CA ARG A 168 -13.91 1.27 -0.83
C ARG A 168 -13.01 2.29 -1.49
N ASN A 169 -13.57 3.43 -1.88
CA ASN A 169 -12.78 4.52 -2.40
C ASN A 169 -12.24 5.38 -1.25
N VAL A 170 -10.92 5.58 -1.21
CA VAL A 170 -10.23 6.45 -0.26
C VAL A 170 -9.31 7.36 -1.08
N GLU A 171 -9.58 8.66 -1.07
CA GLU A 171 -8.76 9.66 -1.78
C GLU A 171 -8.54 9.36 -3.27
N ASN A 172 -9.60 8.94 -3.99
CA ASN A 172 -9.56 8.53 -5.40
C ASN A 172 -8.79 7.23 -5.68
N GLU A 173 -8.40 6.47 -4.66
CA GLU A 173 -7.88 5.12 -4.80
C GLU A 173 -8.91 4.09 -4.32
N ASP A 174 -9.14 3.07 -5.14
CA ASP A 174 -9.98 1.94 -4.75
C ASP A 174 -9.16 0.99 -3.85
N ILE A 175 -9.58 0.84 -2.60
CA ILE A 175 -9.01 -0.14 -1.66
C ILE A 175 -9.83 -1.42 -1.77
N ILE A 176 -9.15 -2.53 -2.07
CA ILE A 176 -9.72 -3.88 -2.18
C ILE A 176 -8.90 -4.86 -1.36
N LEU A 177 -9.56 -5.91 -0.87
CA LEU A 177 -8.87 -7.01 -0.22
C LEU A 177 -7.90 -7.69 -1.22
N PRO A 178 -6.65 -7.99 -0.83
CA PRO A 178 -5.74 -8.74 -1.67
C PRO A 178 -6.04 -10.26 -1.65
N TYR A 179 -5.70 -10.96 -2.74
CA TYR A 179 -5.55 -12.43 -2.72
C TYR A 179 -4.09 -12.79 -2.46
N ILE A 180 -3.85 -13.88 -1.72
CA ILE A 180 -2.55 -14.54 -1.76
C ILE A 180 -2.58 -15.46 -2.98
N MET A 181 -1.85 -15.08 -4.02
CA MET A 181 -1.83 -15.75 -5.32
C MET A 181 -0.58 -16.58 -5.46
N LEU A 182 -0.76 -17.87 -5.77
CA LEU A 182 0.29 -18.80 -6.11
C LEU A 182 0.15 -19.19 -7.59
N PHE A 183 1.05 -18.66 -8.42
CA PHE A 183 1.09 -18.92 -9.85
C PHE A 183 2.14 -19.99 -10.14
N GLY A 184 1.75 -21.08 -10.78
CA GLY A 184 2.60 -22.18 -11.17
C GLY A 184 2.71 -22.31 -12.69
N LEU A 185 3.93 -22.17 -13.21
CA LEU A 185 4.25 -22.46 -14.60
C LEU A 185 4.97 -23.81 -14.66
N SER A 186 4.28 -24.83 -15.15
CA SER A 186 4.88 -26.14 -15.43
C SER A 186 5.18 -26.29 -16.91
N TYR A 187 6.39 -26.72 -17.25
CA TYR A 187 6.77 -27.00 -18.64
C TYR A 187 7.71 -28.20 -18.75
N PRO A 188 7.58 -29.01 -19.81
CA PRO A 188 8.45 -30.16 -20.02
C PRO A 188 9.86 -29.72 -20.43
N GLU A 189 10.85 -29.90 -19.55
CA GLU A 189 12.24 -29.42 -19.70
C GLU A 189 12.89 -29.95 -20.98
N LYS A 190 12.56 -31.19 -21.36
CA LYS A 190 13.07 -31.83 -22.58
C LYS A 190 12.73 -31.04 -23.84
N TYR A 191 11.56 -30.41 -23.87
CA TYR A 191 11.06 -29.70 -25.04
C TYR A 191 11.24 -28.19 -24.94
N PHE A 192 11.30 -27.64 -23.72
CA PHE A 192 11.35 -26.21 -23.46
C PHE A 192 12.43 -25.81 -22.45
N SER A 193 12.88 -24.57 -22.56
CA SER A 193 13.49 -23.84 -21.45
C SER A 193 12.84 -22.48 -21.32
N ALA A 194 12.42 -22.11 -20.11
CA ALA A 194 11.89 -20.78 -19.83
C ALA A 194 13.03 -19.85 -19.37
N THR A 195 13.04 -18.64 -19.91
CA THR A 195 14.09 -17.62 -19.74
C THR A 195 13.45 -16.23 -19.77
N ASP A 196 14.23 -15.19 -19.45
CA ASP A 196 13.82 -13.78 -19.55
C ASP A 196 12.49 -13.46 -18.84
N PHE A 197 12.36 -13.89 -17.58
CA PHE A 197 11.20 -13.55 -16.76
C PHE A 197 11.22 -12.05 -16.37
N THR A 198 10.10 -11.34 -16.56
CA THR A 198 9.95 -9.95 -16.06
C THR A 198 10.00 -9.85 -14.55
N SER A 199 9.60 -10.92 -13.86
CA SER A 199 9.77 -11.09 -12.41
C SER A 199 10.33 -12.48 -12.17
N GLN A 200 11.46 -12.57 -11.48
CA GLN A 200 12.07 -13.86 -11.20
C GLN A 200 11.14 -14.71 -10.32
N PRO A 201 11.03 -16.02 -10.58
CA PRO A 201 10.24 -16.91 -9.74
C PRO A 201 10.80 -16.94 -8.33
N ASN A 202 9.91 -17.03 -7.34
CA ASN A 202 10.30 -17.17 -5.94
C ASN A 202 10.98 -18.51 -5.68
N ILE A 203 10.47 -19.56 -6.32
CA ILE A 203 10.94 -20.94 -6.18
C ILE A 203 10.92 -21.60 -7.55
N THR A 204 11.94 -22.40 -7.85
CA THR A 204 11.94 -23.34 -8.96
C THR A 204 12.09 -24.75 -8.43
N ALA A 205 11.38 -25.69 -9.03
CA ALA A 205 11.41 -27.09 -8.66
C ALA A 205 11.35 -27.97 -9.91
N ARG A 206 11.73 -29.23 -9.74
CA ARG A 206 11.61 -30.25 -10.79
C ARG A 206 10.73 -31.37 -10.29
N GLN A 207 9.70 -31.70 -11.05
CA GLN A 207 8.79 -32.79 -10.75
C GLN A 207 8.68 -33.70 -11.96
N GLN A 208 9.21 -34.92 -11.84
CA GLN A 208 9.35 -35.87 -12.95
C GLN A 208 10.11 -35.23 -14.13
N ASP A 209 9.46 -35.12 -15.30
CA ASP A 209 10.01 -34.55 -16.54
C ASP A 209 9.70 -33.05 -16.73
N ASN A 210 9.02 -32.43 -15.77
CA ASN A 210 8.63 -31.02 -15.83
C ASN A 210 9.46 -30.18 -14.86
N ASP A 211 9.93 -29.04 -15.38
CA ASP A 211 10.38 -27.94 -14.54
C ASP A 211 9.16 -27.09 -14.17
N ILE A 212 9.16 -26.60 -12.93
CA ILE A 212 8.10 -25.77 -12.40
C ILE A 212 8.69 -24.51 -11.80
N ALA A 213 8.17 -23.36 -12.22
CA ALA A 213 8.47 -22.07 -11.66
C ALA A 213 7.24 -21.55 -10.89
N TYR A 214 7.47 -21.09 -9.66
CA TYR A 214 6.42 -20.62 -8.76
C TYR A 214 6.61 -19.15 -8.41
N TRP A 215 5.51 -18.42 -8.42
CA TRP A 215 5.41 -17.06 -7.90
C TRP A 215 4.38 -17.01 -6.78
N ASN A 216 4.75 -16.40 -5.67
CA ASN A 216 3.86 -16.10 -4.55
C ASN A 216 3.71 -14.58 -4.46
N ILE A 217 2.50 -14.08 -4.71
CA ILE A 217 2.21 -12.67 -4.94
C ILE A 217 1.00 -12.26 -4.11
N PHE A 218 1.07 -11.10 -3.47
CA PHE A 218 -0.09 -10.42 -2.91
C PHE A 218 -0.80 -9.64 -4.02
N LEU A 219 -1.84 -10.23 -4.60
CA LEU A 219 -2.59 -9.63 -5.68
C LEU A 219 -3.65 -8.67 -5.12
N GLN A 220 -3.26 -7.40 -4.93
CA GLN A 220 -4.20 -6.34 -4.59
C GLN A 220 -4.95 -5.85 -5.82
N HIS A 221 -4.27 -5.31 -6.83
CA HIS A 221 -4.89 -4.76 -8.03
C HIS A 221 -4.64 -5.61 -9.28
N SER A 222 -3.42 -5.58 -9.80
CA SER A 222 -3.06 -6.33 -10.99
C SER A 222 -1.62 -6.82 -10.94
N PHE A 223 -1.33 -7.85 -11.71
CA PHE A 223 0.00 -8.42 -11.85
C PHE A 223 0.25 -8.82 -13.30
N ASN A 224 1.44 -8.51 -13.80
CA ASN A 224 1.89 -8.83 -15.14
C ASN A 224 3.09 -9.77 -15.07
N LEU A 225 2.95 -10.95 -15.68
CA LEU A 225 4.04 -11.88 -15.86
C LEU A 225 4.34 -12.01 -17.35
N SER A 226 5.60 -11.81 -17.72
CA SER A 226 6.08 -12.08 -19.07
C SER A 226 7.33 -12.92 -19.02
N PHE A 227 7.41 -13.91 -19.90
CA PHE A 227 8.57 -14.79 -19.99
C PHE A 227 8.71 -15.35 -21.40
N LYS A 228 9.93 -15.79 -21.72
CA LYS A 228 10.26 -16.40 -23.00
C LYS A 228 10.49 -17.89 -22.85
N ILE A 229 9.77 -18.68 -23.64
CA ILE A 229 10.01 -20.11 -23.78
C ILE A 229 10.84 -20.34 -25.04
N TYR A 230 12.02 -20.93 -24.89
CA TYR A 230 12.83 -21.44 -26.00
C TYR A 230 12.46 -22.90 -26.30
N VAL A 231 12.15 -23.20 -27.56
CA VAL A 231 11.76 -24.52 -28.05
C VAL A 231 13.00 -25.34 -28.38
N LYS A 232 13.35 -26.30 -27.53
CA LYS A 232 14.49 -27.20 -27.73
C LYS A 232 14.20 -28.27 -28.78
N SER A 233 13.03 -28.93 -28.68
CA SER A 233 12.58 -29.97 -29.62
C SER A 233 11.05 -30.01 -29.71
N ILE A 234 10.50 -30.47 -30.84
CA ILE A 234 9.05 -30.66 -31.05
C ILE A 234 8.64 -32.14 -31.00
N GLY A 235 9.58 -33.02 -30.64
CA GLY A 235 9.32 -34.46 -30.57
C GLY A 235 8.94 -35.08 -31.92
N ILE A 236 8.67 -36.39 -31.88
CA ILE A 236 8.39 -37.19 -33.08
C ILE A 236 7.02 -36.85 -33.68
N TRP A 237 6.05 -36.56 -32.82
CA TRP A 237 4.68 -36.22 -33.20
C TRP A 237 4.52 -34.81 -33.77
N LYS A 238 5.61 -34.03 -33.83
CA LYS A 238 5.59 -32.65 -34.33
C LYS A 238 4.58 -31.76 -33.58
N SER A 239 4.27 -32.12 -32.34
CA SER A 239 3.38 -31.42 -31.43
C SER A 239 3.89 -31.53 -30.00
N ILE A 240 3.65 -30.50 -29.19
CA ILE A 240 4.01 -30.47 -27.77
C ILE A 240 2.78 -30.04 -26.98
N TRP A 241 2.48 -30.81 -25.94
CA TRP A 241 1.46 -30.46 -24.96
C TRP A 241 2.11 -29.73 -23.79
N ILE A 242 1.56 -28.57 -23.43
CA ILE A 242 1.94 -27.85 -22.21
C ILE A 242 0.84 -28.09 -21.18
N PRO A 243 1.19 -28.49 -19.95
CA PRO A 243 0.23 -28.59 -18.86
C PRO A 243 -0.53 -27.25 -18.68
N PRO A 244 -1.80 -27.28 -18.26
CA PRO A 244 -2.52 -26.06 -17.92
C PRO A 244 -1.74 -25.22 -16.91
N LEU A 245 -1.78 -23.89 -17.05
CA LEU A 245 -1.24 -23.00 -16.03
C LEU A 245 -2.13 -23.05 -14.81
N SER A 246 -1.53 -23.21 -13.63
CA SER A 246 -2.27 -23.30 -12.36
C SER A 246 -2.13 -21.99 -11.59
N ILE A 247 -3.26 -21.43 -11.16
CA ILE A 247 -3.32 -20.24 -10.32
C ILE A 247 -4.18 -20.57 -9.10
N ASP A 248 -3.57 -20.52 -7.93
CA ASP A 248 -4.28 -20.70 -6.67
C ASP A 248 -4.42 -19.34 -5.99
N LEU A 249 -5.65 -18.93 -5.69
CA LEU A 249 -5.95 -17.74 -4.90
C LEU A 249 -6.49 -18.20 -3.53
N ILE A 250 -5.83 -17.74 -2.47
CA ILE A 250 -6.29 -17.95 -1.10
C ILE A 250 -6.94 -16.65 -0.64
N ASP A 251 -8.21 -16.72 -0.24
CA ASP A 251 -8.93 -15.60 0.36
C ASP A 251 -8.87 -15.71 1.89
N ASP A 252 -7.98 -14.93 2.49
CA ASP A 252 -7.71 -14.96 3.93
C ASP A 252 -7.93 -13.58 4.58
N PRO A 253 -9.20 -13.18 4.77
CA PRO A 253 -9.52 -11.90 5.38
C PRO A 253 -9.08 -11.81 6.85
N TRP A 254 -8.89 -12.93 7.56
CA TRP A 254 -8.44 -12.94 8.96
C TRP A 254 -6.99 -12.50 9.10
N SER A 255 -6.07 -13.04 8.29
CA SER A 255 -4.67 -12.61 8.29
C SER A 255 -4.53 -11.15 7.85
N ILE A 256 -5.35 -10.73 6.88
CA ILE A 256 -5.37 -9.32 6.43
C ILE A 256 -5.84 -8.40 7.56
N LEU A 257 -6.92 -8.76 8.27
CA LEU A 257 -7.43 -8.00 9.41
C LEU A 257 -6.36 -7.86 10.50
N ASN A 258 -5.76 -8.97 10.93
CA ASN A 258 -4.72 -8.97 11.97
C ASN A 258 -3.51 -8.12 11.57
N SER A 259 -3.09 -8.19 10.30
CA SER A 259 -2.00 -7.37 9.77
C SER A 259 -2.38 -5.87 9.76
N ALA A 260 -3.59 -5.54 9.29
CA ALA A 260 -4.09 -4.18 9.25
C ALA A 260 -4.17 -3.57 10.65
N GLU A 261 -4.74 -4.27 11.64
CA GLU A 261 -4.83 -3.78 13.02
C GLU A 261 -3.45 -3.53 13.66
N LYS A 262 -2.49 -4.43 13.41
CA LYS A 262 -1.12 -4.25 13.89
C LYS A 262 -0.46 -3.02 13.27
N ASN A 263 -0.66 -2.78 11.98
CA ASN A 263 -0.08 -1.66 11.27
C ASN A 263 -0.77 -0.32 11.61
N ILE A 264 -2.09 -0.32 11.81
CA ILE A 264 -2.86 0.82 12.32
C ILE A 264 -2.27 1.30 13.64
N LYS A 265 -2.11 0.42 14.63
CA LYS A 265 -1.55 0.80 15.94
C LYS A 265 -0.16 1.41 15.84
N LYS A 266 0.68 0.91 14.93
CA LYS A 266 2.02 1.46 14.67
C LYS A 266 1.95 2.85 14.03
N LEU A 267 1.08 3.02 13.04
CA LEU A 267 0.92 4.29 12.33
C LEU A 267 0.25 5.36 13.17
N GLU A 268 -0.76 5.01 13.98
CA GLU A 268 -1.36 5.93 14.96
C GLU A 268 -0.29 6.49 15.91
N LYS A 269 0.63 5.63 16.38
CA LYS A 269 1.75 6.07 17.20
C LYS A 269 2.68 7.02 16.44
N ALA A 270 3.04 6.70 15.20
CA ALA A 270 3.88 7.55 14.36
C ALA A 270 3.23 8.93 14.09
N VAL A 271 1.93 8.95 13.75
CA VAL A 271 1.15 10.19 13.54
C VAL A 271 1.18 11.05 14.80
N ASN A 272 0.92 10.46 15.97
CA ASN A 272 0.93 11.19 17.24
C ASN A 272 2.33 11.75 17.58
N GLU A 273 3.40 10.99 17.32
CA GLU A 273 4.78 11.44 17.50
C GLU A 273 5.13 12.59 16.54
N THR A 274 4.75 12.50 15.28
CA THR A 274 4.93 13.57 14.28
C THR A 274 4.14 14.82 14.64
N GLU A 275 2.90 14.68 15.10
CA GLU A 275 2.06 15.81 15.56
C GLU A 275 2.67 16.50 16.79
N TYR A 276 3.20 15.71 17.74
CA TYR A 276 3.92 16.26 18.89
C TYR A 276 5.16 17.06 18.46
N MET A 277 6.00 16.51 17.58
CA MET A 277 7.17 17.22 17.05
C MET A 277 6.78 18.50 16.29
N LEU A 278 5.72 18.44 15.48
CA LEU A 278 5.21 19.59 14.74
C LEU A 278 4.81 20.72 15.70
N ASN A 279 4.06 20.39 16.76
CA ASN A 279 3.64 21.37 17.77
C ASN A 279 4.84 21.97 18.52
N GLN A 280 5.88 21.18 18.81
CA GLN A 280 7.12 21.70 19.40
C GLN A 280 7.83 22.69 18.47
N LEU A 281 7.99 22.35 17.18
CA LEU A 281 8.65 23.25 16.23
C LEU A 281 7.87 24.55 16.02
N ILE A 282 6.54 24.46 15.95
CA ILE A 282 5.66 25.64 15.89
C ILE A 282 5.88 26.53 17.12
N SER A 283 5.89 25.95 18.32
CA SER A 283 6.16 26.69 19.57
C SER A 283 7.54 27.34 19.56
N MET A 284 8.59 26.62 19.14
CA MET A 284 9.96 27.14 19.05
C MET A 284 10.05 28.29 18.03
N ARG A 285 9.40 28.17 16.88
CA ARG A 285 9.33 29.24 15.87
C ARG A 285 8.66 30.49 16.46
N ASP A 286 7.55 30.33 17.17
CA ASP A 286 6.83 31.44 17.76
C ASP A 286 7.63 32.13 18.88
N GLU A 287 8.37 31.37 19.68
CA GLU A 287 9.33 31.90 20.65
C GLU A 287 10.46 32.69 19.99
N LEU A 288 11.05 32.18 18.90
CA LEU A 288 12.09 32.89 18.15
C LEU A 288 11.56 34.17 17.49
N ASN A 289 10.33 34.16 16.97
CA ASN A 289 9.66 35.36 16.47
C ASN A 289 9.49 36.41 17.59
N ASN A 290 9.10 35.99 18.79
CA ASN A 290 9.00 36.87 19.96
C ASN A 290 10.37 37.43 20.36
N ILE A 291 11.43 36.62 20.36
CA ILE A 291 12.80 37.08 20.64
C ILE A 291 13.25 38.09 19.57
N SER A 292 12.95 37.83 18.30
CA SER A 292 13.27 38.76 17.21
C SER A 292 12.61 40.12 17.42
N THR A 293 11.30 40.14 17.70
CA THR A 293 10.57 41.40 17.96
C THR A 293 11.07 42.13 19.20
N GLN A 294 11.40 41.42 20.29
CA GLN A 294 12.01 42.03 21.48
C GLN A 294 13.39 42.61 21.20
N THR A 295 14.19 41.92 20.37
CA THR A 295 15.51 42.40 19.96
C THR A 295 15.39 43.68 19.14
N ASP A 296 14.43 43.77 18.23
CA ASP A 296 14.18 45.00 17.45
C ASP A 296 13.76 46.16 18.35
N ILE A 297 12.92 45.91 19.37
CA ILE A 297 12.55 46.92 20.36
C ILE A 297 13.79 47.40 21.11
N LEU A 298 14.66 46.49 21.55
CA LEU A 298 15.90 46.82 22.26
C LEU A 298 16.83 47.66 21.37
N ILE A 299 17.09 47.22 20.14
CA ILE A 299 17.90 47.95 19.15
C ILE A 299 17.39 49.39 19.01
N ASN A 300 16.08 49.56 18.82
CA ASN A 300 15.46 50.87 18.63
C ASN A 300 15.54 51.74 19.89
N ALA A 301 15.38 51.15 21.08
CA ALA A 301 15.49 51.87 22.35
C ALA A 301 16.93 52.33 22.61
N THR A 302 17.91 51.45 22.41
CA THR A 302 19.34 51.77 22.54
C THR A 302 19.78 52.82 21.53
N GLU A 303 19.31 52.75 20.28
CA GLU A 303 19.61 53.76 19.26
C GLU A 303 19.04 55.14 19.63
N LYS A 304 17.78 55.19 20.11
CA LYS A 304 17.17 56.43 20.59
C LYS A 304 17.94 57.01 21.78
N LEU A 305 18.31 56.18 22.75
CA LEU A 305 19.09 56.58 23.92
C LEU A 305 20.45 57.17 23.50
N GLY A 306 21.19 56.49 22.62
CA GLY A 306 22.49 56.96 22.16
C GLY A 306 22.43 58.29 21.39
N LYS A 307 21.43 58.46 20.50
CA LYS A 307 21.18 59.75 19.83
C LYS A 307 20.86 60.86 20.81
N ALA A 308 20.07 60.55 21.84
CA ALA A 308 19.68 61.49 22.86
C ALA A 308 20.92 61.94 23.65
N GLU A 309 21.70 61.02 24.20
CA GLU A 309 22.93 61.30 24.97
C GLU A 309 23.95 62.16 24.19
N ILE A 310 24.15 61.89 22.90
CA ILE A 310 25.00 62.73 22.02
C ILE A 310 24.44 64.14 21.88
N LYS A 311 23.11 64.29 21.72
CA LYS A 311 22.46 65.61 21.63
C LYS A 311 22.66 66.39 22.93
N TYR A 312 22.38 65.77 24.07
CA TYR A 312 22.54 66.42 25.38
C TYR A 312 24.01 66.75 25.70
N SER A 313 24.95 65.90 25.31
CA SER A 313 26.38 66.21 25.37
C SER A 313 26.70 67.53 24.65
N LYS A 314 26.17 67.75 23.45
CA LYS A 314 26.36 69.00 22.69
C LYS A 314 25.74 70.20 23.40
N ASP A 315 24.53 70.04 23.94
CA ASP A 315 23.83 71.11 24.66
C ASP A 315 24.61 71.53 25.93
N ILE A 316 25.12 70.56 26.68
CA ILE A 316 25.92 70.79 27.89
C ILE A 316 27.30 71.37 27.55
N TYR A 317 27.93 70.90 26.47
CA TYR A 317 29.19 71.47 26.01
C TYR A 317 29.02 72.93 25.56
N ALA A 318 27.92 73.25 24.89
CA ALA A 318 27.61 74.64 24.51
C ALA A 318 27.39 75.53 25.75
N LEU A 319 26.73 75.01 26.78
CA LEU A 319 26.58 75.71 28.06
C LEU A 319 27.94 75.90 28.74
N TYR A 320 28.77 74.85 28.83
CA TYR A 320 30.14 74.93 29.32
C TYR A 320 30.93 76.02 28.59
N PHE A 321 30.89 76.02 27.25
CA PHE A 321 31.62 77.00 26.45
C PHE A 321 31.13 78.42 26.71
N THR A 322 29.82 78.62 26.81
CA THR A 322 29.19 79.92 27.11
C THR A 322 29.59 80.44 28.49
N LEU A 323 29.59 79.56 29.49
CA LEU A 323 30.00 79.85 30.87
C LEU A 323 31.50 80.12 31.00
N ASN A 324 32.33 79.32 30.34
CA ASN A 324 33.78 79.47 30.36
C ASN A 324 34.21 80.77 29.65
N THR A 325 33.57 81.09 28.52
CA THR A 325 33.80 82.37 27.80
C THR A 325 33.41 83.55 28.67
N PHE A 326 32.29 83.45 29.40
CA PHE A 326 31.88 84.45 30.38
C PHE A 326 32.92 84.58 31.51
N TYR A 327 33.27 83.48 32.16
CA TYR A 327 34.26 83.42 33.24
C TYR A 327 35.58 84.09 32.85
N LEU A 328 36.07 83.86 31.63
CA LEU A 328 37.33 84.42 31.13
C LEU A 328 37.22 85.90 30.75
N ASN A 329 36.11 86.35 30.17
CA ASN A 329 35.99 87.68 29.57
C ASN A 329 35.27 88.72 30.44
N ILE A 330 34.71 88.31 31.59
CA ILE A 330 33.92 89.18 32.47
C ILE A 330 34.63 90.46 32.95
N ARG A 331 35.97 90.44 33.00
CA ARG A 331 36.79 91.62 33.34
C ARG A 331 36.80 92.70 32.25
N SER A 332 36.38 92.36 31.04
CA SER A 332 36.41 93.24 29.86
C SER A 332 35.02 93.72 29.41
N LEU A 333 33.95 93.27 30.08
CA LEU A 333 32.57 93.59 29.74
C LEU A 333 32.09 94.80 30.56
N ASP A 334 31.35 95.70 29.91
CA ASP A 334 30.64 96.76 30.63
C ASP A 334 29.44 96.21 31.43
N ILE A 335 28.89 97.02 32.33
CA ILE A 335 27.81 96.65 33.25
C ILE A 335 26.55 96.17 32.51
N ASN A 336 26.16 96.86 31.42
CA ASN A 336 24.95 96.55 30.66
C ASN A 336 25.10 95.25 29.85
N SER A 337 26.28 95.04 29.27
CA SER A 337 26.64 93.82 28.53
C SER A 337 26.72 92.62 29.47
N THR A 338 27.25 92.82 30.68
CA THR A 338 27.31 91.80 31.73
C THR A 338 25.91 91.38 32.20
N GLN A 339 24.99 92.33 32.43
CA GLN A 339 23.60 92.04 32.78
C GLN A 339 22.86 91.28 31.68
N ARG A 340 22.99 91.70 30.42
CA ARG A 340 22.38 91.01 29.28
C ARG A 340 22.92 89.60 29.11
N TYR A 341 24.22 89.41 29.33
CA TYR A 341 24.86 88.10 29.28
C TYR A 341 24.38 87.18 30.41
N LEU A 342 24.31 87.68 31.65
CA LEU A 342 23.78 86.94 32.80
C LEU A 342 22.31 86.53 32.61
N TYR A 343 21.48 87.39 32.01
CA TYR A 343 20.09 87.07 31.67
C TYR A 343 20.00 85.93 30.64
N ASN A 344 20.77 86.01 29.55
CA ASN A 344 20.81 84.96 28.53
C ASN A 344 21.38 83.64 29.06
N LEU A 345 22.38 83.73 29.95
CA LEU A 345 22.98 82.58 30.62
C LEU A 345 21.99 81.87 31.53
N SER A 346 21.25 82.63 32.35
CA SER A 346 20.17 82.09 33.21
C SER A 346 19.12 81.35 32.38
N LYS A 347 18.67 81.94 31.26
CA LYS A 347 17.73 81.30 30.32
C LYS A 347 18.28 80.02 29.68
N THR A 348 19.59 79.98 29.42
CA THR A 348 20.27 78.81 28.85
C THR A 348 20.41 77.69 29.89
N ILE A 349 20.69 78.05 31.14
CA ILE A 349 20.71 77.11 32.28
C ILE A 349 19.32 76.49 32.46
N ASP A 350 18.26 77.30 32.47
CA ASP A 350 16.88 76.81 32.59
C ASP A 350 16.53 75.82 31.49
N LYS A 351 16.80 76.20 30.24
CA LYS A 351 16.60 75.30 29.10
C LYS A 351 17.38 73.99 29.29
N THR A 352 18.63 74.04 29.76
CA THR A 352 19.47 72.85 29.96
C THR A 352 18.95 71.95 31.09
N ILE A 353 18.48 72.54 32.20
CA ILE A 353 17.82 71.80 33.29
C ILE A 353 16.55 71.10 32.77
N ASP A 354 15.71 71.80 32.02
CA ASP A 354 14.51 71.21 31.42
C ASP A 354 14.85 70.04 30.49
N THR A 355 15.89 70.21 29.65
CA THR A 355 16.33 69.15 28.73
C THR A 355 16.88 67.94 29.50
N LEU A 356 17.60 68.14 30.61
CA LEU A 356 18.08 67.06 31.49
C LEU A 356 16.95 66.34 32.24
N ASN A 357 15.95 67.08 32.71
CA ASN A 357 14.74 66.52 33.33
C ASN A 357 13.93 65.71 32.32
N ASP A 358 13.82 66.18 31.08
CA ASP A 358 13.20 65.44 30.00
C ASP A 358 13.94 64.13 29.69
N LEU A 359 15.28 64.13 29.72
CA LEU A 359 16.06 62.90 29.59
C LEU A 359 15.78 61.92 30.74
N LYS A 360 15.76 62.40 31.99
CA LYS A 360 15.46 61.57 33.17
C LYS A 360 14.03 61.01 33.17
N LYS A 361 13.06 61.77 32.65
CA LYS A 361 11.65 61.39 32.62
C LYS A 361 11.31 60.46 31.45
N ASN A 362 11.92 60.68 30.29
CA ASN A 362 11.56 59.98 29.05
C ASN A 362 12.42 58.73 28.80
N TYR A 363 13.50 58.54 29.55
CA TYR A 363 14.38 57.38 29.42
C TYR A 363 14.61 56.77 30.81
N ASN A 364 14.39 55.46 30.95
CA ASN A 364 14.64 54.72 32.20
C ASN A 364 16.16 54.54 32.40
N LEU A 365 16.79 55.58 32.93
CA LEU A 365 18.22 55.63 33.17
C LEU A 365 18.61 54.76 34.38
N SER A 366 19.86 54.30 34.38
CA SER A 366 20.41 53.62 35.55
C SER A 366 20.51 54.56 36.75
N GLU A 367 20.47 54.01 37.96
CA GLU A 367 20.58 54.79 39.19
C GLU A 367 21.88 55.63 39.26
N PRO A 368 23.06 55.12 38.84
CA PRO A 368 24.27 55.95 38.74
C PRO A 368 24.12 57.11 37.76
N ALA A 369 23.56 56.88 36.57
CA ALA A 369 23.35 57.94 35.58
C ALA A 369 22.38 59.01 36.10
N THR A 370 21.32 58.58 36.79
CA THR A 370 20.34 59.46 37.42
C THR A 370 20.96 60.34 38.49
N ARG A 371 21.80 59.78 39.37
CA ARG A 371 22.53 60.54 40.41
C ARG A 371 23.47 61.59 39.81
N VAL A 372 24.15 61.26 38.70
CA VAL A 372 25.02 62.22 38.02
C VAL A 372 24.20 63.38 37.43
N ILE A 373 23.06 63.10 36.81
CA ILE A 373 22.15 64.14 36.28
C ILE A 373 21.63 65.01 37.42
N ASP A 374 21.23 64.42 38.55
CA ASP A 374 20.73 65.15 39.71
C ASP A 374 21.79 66.08 40.30
N ASN A 375 23.05 65.63 40.40
CA ASN A 375 24.16 66.47 40.81
C ASN A 375 24.37 67.66 39.88
N ILE A 376 24.16 67.49 38.57
CA ILE A 376 24.32 68.54 37.57
C ILE A 376 23.17 69.52 37.61
N ILE A 377 21.95 69.04 37.74
CA ILE A 377 20.78 69.91 37.98
C ILE A 377 21.01 70.71 39.27
N GLY A 378 21.55 70.09 40.31
CA GLY A 378 21.98 70.75 41.55
C GLY A 378 23.01 71.86 41.29
N ASN A 379 24.09 71.56 40.56
CA ASN A 379 25.13 72.53 40.21
C ASN A 379 24.61 73.67 39.32
N LEU A 380 23.75 73.37 38.36
CA LEU A 380 23.09 74.34 37.48
C LEU A 380 22.14 75.25 38.27
N SER A 381 21.37 74.69 39.20
CA SER A 381 20.49 75.43 40.09
C SER A 381 21.28 76.34 41.04
N TYR A 382 22.40 75.84 41.55
CA TYR A 382 23.33 76.62 42.37
C TYR A 382 23.94 77.79 41.57
N MET A 383 24.41 77.53 40.35
CA MET A 383 24.91 78.57 39.44
C MET A 383 23.84 79.62 39.12
N LYS A 384 22.59 79.20 38.88
CA LYS A 384 21.46 80.12 38.68
C LYS A 384 21.19 80.96 39.92
N GLY A 385 21.26 80.38 41.11
CA GLY A 385 21.15 81.08 42.39
C GLY A 385 22.25 82.13 42.59
N ILE A 386 23.47 81.85 42.12
CA ILE A 386 24.56 82.84 42.09
C ILE A 386 24.23 83.95 41.09
N ILE A 387 23.86 83.61 39.85
CA ILE A 387 23.52 84.57 38.79
C ILE A 387 22.43 85.55 39.23
N SER A 388 21.40 85.05 39.90
CA SER A 388 20.25 85.84 40.36
C SER A 388 20.59 86.81 41.50
N ASN A 389 21.67 86.55 42.23
CA ASN A 389 22.11 87.31 43.41
C ASN A 389 23.49 87.96 43.21
N ILE A 390 23.96 88.09 41.97
CA ILE A 390 25.26 88.69 41.68
C ILE A 390 25.21 90.20 42.00
N ASP A 391 26.03 90.59 42.98
CA ASP A 391 26.44 91.98 43.16
C ASP A 391 27.56 92.29 42.17
N LEU A 392 27.25 93.13 41.17
CA LEU A 392 28.17 93.52 40.11
C LEU A 392 29.41 94.27 40.65
N SER A 393 29.34 94.84 41.86
CA SER A 393 30.47 95.51 42.51
C SER A 393 31.49 94.53 43.13
N ARG A 394 31.15 93.24 43.24
CA ARG A 394 31.99 92.16 43.82
C ARG A 394 32.19 90.97 42.88
N ILE A 395 32.11 91.23 41.57
CA ILE A 395 32.00 90.19 40.56
C ILE A 395 33.16 89.17 40.62
N GLU A 396 34.40 89.61 40.89
CA GLU A 396 35.58 88.73 40.99
C GLU A 396 35.49 87.65 42.08
N LYS A 397 34.90 87.97 43.24
CA LYS A 397 34.73 87.01 44.34
C LYS A 397 33.61 86.00 44.04
N ASN A 398 32.64 86.39 43.21
CA ASN A 398 31.52 85.55 42.81
C ASN A 398 31.87 84.65 41.61
N ILE A 399 32.74 85.10 40.70
CA ILE A 399 33.18 84.36 39.51
C ILE A 399 33.95 83.08 39.86
N ARG A 400 34.83 83.12 40.88
CA ARG A 400 35.58 81.92 41.34
C ARG A 400 34.68 80.75 41.76
N LYS A 401 33.43 81.02 42.11
CA LYS A 401 32.44 79.98 42.48
C LYS A 401 31.88 79.20 41.26
N PHE A 402 32.15 79.66 40.03
CA PHE A 402 31.74 78.97 38.81
C PHE A 402 32.78 77.98 38.28
N GLU A 403 34.02 78.02 38.76
CA GLU A 403 35.15 77.28 38.19
C GLU A 403 34.97 75.75 38.31
N GLU A 404 34.62 75.27 39.49
CA GLU A 404 34.33 73.84 39.74
C GLU A 404 33.10 73.36 38.95
N PRO A 405 31.93 74.02 39.00
CA PRO A 405 30.77 73.66 38.19
C PRO A 405 31.04 73.66 36.67
N ILE A 406 31.84 74.60 36.16
CA ILE A 406 32.24 74.68 34.74
C ILE A 406 33.07 73.46 34.34
N ASN A 407 34.05 73.07 35.15
CA ASN A 407 34.86 71.88 34.87
C ASN A 407 34.02 70.60 34.90
N SER A 408 33.09 70.47 35.84
CA SER A 408 32.16 69.34 35.90
C SER A 408 31.24 69.24 34.67
N LEU A 409 30.76 70.37 34.12
CA LEU A 409 29.96 70.36 32.88
C LEU A 409 30.76 69.86 31.67
N LYS A 410 32.04 70.24 31.57
CA LYS A 410 32.94 69.77 30.50
C LYS A 410 33.11 68.26 30.59
N GLU A 411 33.53 67.74 31.74
CA GLU A 411 33.72 66.30 31.96
C GLU A 411 32.45 65.50 31.67
N PHE A 412 31.31 66.00 32.13
CA PHE A 412 30.02 65.34 31.89
C PHE A 412 29.63 65.31 30.41
N SER A 413 29.88 66.39 29.67
CA SER A 413 29.62 66.41 28.23
C SER A 413 30.42 65.32 27.49
N TYR A 414 31.67 65.07 27.90
CA TYR A 414 32.49 63.99 27.33
C TYR A 414 31.96 62.60 27.73
N VAL A 415 31.58 62.40 28.99
CA VAL A 415 31.00 61.14 29.47
C VAL A 415 29.72 60.80 28.71
N LEU A 416 28.78 61.74 28.59
CA LEU A 416 27.54 61.54 27.83
C LEU A 416 27.81 61.24 26.35
N ARG A 417 28.78 61.91 25.74
CA ARG A 417 29.15 61.63 24.35
C ARG A 417 29.64 60.21 24.18
N ASN A 418 30.55 59.77 25.04
CA ASN A 418 31.12 58.43 25.00
C ASN A 418 30.06 57.34 25.24
N LEU A 419 29.14 57.58 26.18
CA LEU A 419 27.99 56.70 26.41
C LEU A 419 27.10 56.61 25.16
N GLY A 420 26.79 57.75 24.55
CA GLY A 420 25.93 57.76 23.37
C GLY A 420 26.57 57.09 22.16
N GLU A 421 27.88 57.28 21.93
CA GLU A 421 28.64 56.56 20.91
C GLU A 421 28.70 55.05 21.18
N MET A 422 28.82 54.65 22.46
CA MET A 422 28.80 53.23 22.86
C MET A 422 27.44 52.59 22.62
N HIS A 423 26.34 53.25 23.01
CA HIS A 423 24.98 52.75 22.77
C HIS A 423 24.66 52.63 21.28
N LEU A 424 25.09 53.60 20.45
CA LEU A 424 24.92 53.51 18.99
C LEU A 424 25.69 52.33 18.39
N LYS A 425 26.96 52.14 18.77
CA LYS A 425 27.75 50.98 18.32
C LYS A 425 27.14 49.67 18.78
N PHE A 426 26.61 49.61 20.00
CA PHE A 426 25.94 48.42 20.51
C PHE A 426 24.66 48.10 19.73
N ALA A 427 23.83 49.11 19.42
CA ALA A 427 22.64 48.94 18.59
C ALA A 427 22.99 48.47 17.16
N GLU A 428 24.08 48.99 16.58
CA GLU A 428 24.58 48.57 15.26
C GLU A 428 25.08 47.13 15.26
N LEU A 429 25.84 46.72 16.28
CA LEU A 429 26.28 45.33 16.46
C LEU A 429 25.09 44.37 16.57
N LEU A 430 24.09 44.71 17.39
CA LEU A 430 22.86 43.92 17.52
C LEU A 430 22.11 43.84 16.18
N ARG A 431 21.96 44.96 15.47
CA ARG A 431 21.25 45.01 14.17
C ARG A 431 21.93 44.17 13.08
N ASN A 432 23.26 44.07 13.10
CA ASN A 432 24.02 43.34 12.08
C ASN A 432 24.15 41.84 12.36
N GLN A 433 24.17 41.41 13.63
CA GLN A 433 24.47 40.02 14.00
C GLN A 433 23.26 39.20 14.42
N THR A 434 22.22 39.84 14.96
CA THR A 434 21.13 39.13 15.64
C THR A 434 19.96 38.80 14.70
N PRO A 435 19.44 39.74 13.87
CA PRO A 435 18.31 39.46 12.98
C PRO A 435 18.62 38.47 11.87
N SER A 436 19.82 38.51 11.27
CA SER A 436 20.21 37.61 10.17
C SER A 436 20.22 36.15 10.61
N ASN A 437 20.89 35.86 11.72
CA ASN A 437 20.97 34.51 12.29
C ASN A 437 19.63 34.00 12.85
N LEU A 438 18.78 34.90 13.38
CA LEU A 438 17.44 34.52 13.85
C LEU A 438 16.50 34.21 12.69
N ASN A 439 16.48 35.06 11.66
CA ASN A 439 15.63 34.86 10.50
C ASN A 439 16.02 33.59 9.73
N GLU A 440 17.32 33.32 9.56
CA GLU A 440 17.79 32.08 8.94
C GLU A 440 17.30 30.83 9.70
N LYS A 441 17.35 30.85 11.04
CA LYS A 441 16.82 29.75 11.88
C LYS A 441 15.29 29.64 11.82
N ILE A 442 14.58 30.76 11.75
CA ILE A 442 13.12 30.78 11.59
C ILE A 442 12.74 30.18 10.24
N ASP A 443 13.47 30.52 9.17
CA ASP A 443 13.26 29.97 7.83
C ASP A 443 13.57 28.46 7.78
N GLU A 444 14.65 28.02 8.43
CA GLU A 444 14.97 26.59 8.59
C GLU A 444 13.85 25.84 9.33
N LEU A 445 13.33 26.41 10.42
CA LEU A 445 12.20 25.86 11.16
C LEU A 445 10.93 25.79 10.32
N ASN A 446 10.62 26.84 9.54
CA ASN A 446 9.48 26.85 8.64
C ASN A 446 9.58 25.74 7.59
N SER A 447 10.75 25.58 6.97
CA SER A 447 10.99 24.47 6.02
C SER A 447 10.77 23.11 6.70
N ARG A 448 11.26 22.94 7.93
CA ARG A 448 11.10 21.68 8.67
C ARG A 448 9.64 21.42 9.08
N ILE A 449 8.90 22.46 9.45
CA ILE A 449 7.45 22.39 9.75
C ILE A 449 6.69 21.96 8.49
N ASP A 450 7.01 22.51 7.33
CA ASP A 450 6.37 22.15 6.06
C ASP A 450 6.66 20.68 5.68
N GLU A 451 7.90 20.22 5.84
CA GLU A 451 8.28 18.82 5.64
C GLU A 451 7.49 17.87 6.56
N LEU A 452 7.48 18.13 7.87
CA LEU A 452 6.75 17.30 8.84
C LEU A 452 5.24 17.37 8.63
N SER A 453 4.71 18.50 8.17
CA SER A 453 3.29 18.64 7.84
C SER A 453 2.89 17.73 6.68
N LYS A 454 3.73 17.66 5.63
CA LYS A 454 3.55 16.72 4.51
C LYS A 454 3.69 15.28 4.96
N GLU A 455 4.70 14.97 5.77
CA GLU A 455 4.88 13.61 6.32
C GLU A 455 3.66 13.18 7.15
N ARG A 456 3.11 14.07 8.00
CA ARG A 456 1.88 13.83 8.75
C ARG A 456 0.69 13.57 7.82
N GLU A 457 0.57 14.33 6.74
CA GLU A 457 -0.47 14.13 5.74
C GLU A 457 -0.35 12.73 5.11
N ASP A 458 0.83 12.34 4.63
CA ASP A 458 1.08 11.04 4.01
C ASP A 458 0.86 9.86 4.98
N LEU A 459 1.22 10.02 6.26
CA LEU A 459 0.93 9.06 7.31
C LEU A 459 -0.58 8.91 7.53
N ASN A 460 -1.32 10.02 7.59
CA ASN A 460 -2.78 10.00 7.72
C ASN A 460 -3.46 9.33 6.52
N LYS A 461 -3.00 9.63 5.29
CA LYS A 461 -3.49 8.97 4.07
C LYS A 461 -3.32 7.46 4.17
N THR A 462 -2.14 7.01 4.56
CA THR A 462 -1.84 5.58 4.74
C THR A 462 -2.72 4.95 5.82
N LEU A 463 -2.96 5.67 6.92
CA LEU A 463 -3.83 5.24 8.00
C LEU A 463 -5.28 5.07 7.54
N TYR A 464 -5.83 6.01 6.77
CA TYR A 464 -7.17 5.90 6.20
C TYR A 464 -7.32 4.71 5.26
N LYS A 465 -6.30 4.43 4.42
CA LYS A 465 -6.29 3.24 3.56
C LYS A 465 -6.33 1.94 4.38
N LEU A 466 -5.60 1.88 5.49
CA LEU A 466 -5.62 0.70 6.38
C LEU A 466 -6.94 0.53 7.11
N TYR A 467 -7.59 1.60 7.56
CA TYR A 467 -8.93 1.50 8.14
C TYR A 467 -9.95 1.00 7.12
N ALA A 468 -9.89 1.48 5.87
CA ALA A 468 -10.75 0.95 4.82
C ALA A 468 -10.51 -0.54 4.58
N LEU A 469 -9.24 -0.98 4.53
CA LEU A 469 -8.89 -2.39 4.38
C LEU A 469 -9.40 -3.25 5.56
N ARG A 470 -9.24 -2.76 6.80
CA ARG A 470 -9.75 -3.39 8.02
C ARG A 470 -11.26 -3.60 7.93
N ASP A 471 -11.99 -2.54 7.56
CA ASP A 471 -13.45 -2.59 7.54
C ASP A 471 -13.97 -3.55 6.45
N ILE A 472 -13.35 -3.57 5.26
CA ILE A 472 -13.69 -4.55 4.21
C ILE A 472 -13.40 -5.97 4.70
N ALA A 473 -12.29 -6.21 5.40
CA ALA A 473 -11.97 -7.51 5.98
C ALA A 473 -13.02 -7.97 7.00
N ILE A 474 -13.46 -7.07 7.89
CA ILE A 474 -14.51 -7.35 8.89
C ILE A 474 -15.83 -7.72 8.19
N GLU A 475 -16.23 -6.96 7.17
CA GLU A 475 -17.43 -7.22 6.40
C GLU A 475 -17.36 -8.59 5.70
N LYS A 476 -16.19 -8.93 5.12
CA LYS A 476 -15.96 -10.23 4.49
C LYS A 476 -16.05 -11.38 5.49
N ILE A 477 -15.45 -11.25 6.67
CA ILE A 477 -15.51 -12.26 7.75
C ILE A 477 -16.95 -12.45 8.21
N LYS A 478 -17.73 -11.36 8.35
CA LYS A 478 -19.15 -11.43 8.68
C LYS A 478 -19.95 -12.17 7.61
N ASN A 479 -19.70 -11.88 6.34
CA ASN A 479 -20.33 -12.57 5.22
C ASN A 479 -20.00 -14.06 5.22
N TYR A 480 -18.73 -14.42 5.47
CA TYR A 480 -18.30 -15.81 5.64
C TYR A 480 -19.02 -16.49 6.80
N ARG A 481 -19.02 -15.91 8.00
CA ARG A 481 -19.73 -16.49 9.16
C ARG A 481 -21.23 -16.66 8.91
N SER A 482 -21.86 -15.75 8.17
CA SER A 482 -23.28 -15.86 7.79
C SER A 482 -23.57 -16.93 6.72
N SER A 483 -22.54 -17.39 6.01
CA SER A 483 -22.67 -18.39 4.94
C SER A 483 -23.01 -19.79 5.46
N ILE A 484 -22.94 -20.02 6.77
CA ILE A 484 -23.33 -21.28 7.39
C ILE A 484 -24.03 -20.99 8.72
N SER A 485 -25.02 -21.80 9.08
CA SER A 485 -25.67 -21.73 10.38
C SER A 485 -25.92 -23.13 10.89
N ILE A 486 -25.52 -23.38 12.13
CA ILE A 486 -25.66 -24.69 12.76
C ILE A 486 -26.47 -24.54 14.02
N PHE A 487 -27.44 -25.44 14.18
CA PHE A 487 -28.29 -25.53 15.35
C PHE A 487 -28.17 -26.91 15.98
N ILE A 488 -28.11 -26.96 17.30
CA ILE A 488 -28.04 -28.18 18.09
C ILE A 488 -29.20 -28.19 19.04
N ASP A 489 -30.07 -29.20 18.90
CA ASP A 489 -31.33 -29.32 19.63
C ASP A 489 -32.15 -28.00 19.60
N GLY A 490 -32.12 -27.32 18.45
CA GLY A 490 -32.81 -26.06 18.20
C GLY A 490 -32.08 -24.78 18.62
N ARG A 491 -30.90 -24.87 19.26
CA ARG A 491 -30.09 -23.70 19.66
C ARG A 491 -29.02 -23.40 18.62
N LYS A 492 -28.93 -22.15 18.14
CA LYS A 492 -27.88 -21.71 17.21
C LYS A 492 -26.53 -21.69 17.94
N ILE A 493 -25.49 -22.25 17.31
CA ILE A 493 -24.11 -22.15 17.81
C ILE A 493 -23.57 -20.74 17.58
N ASP A 494 -22.73 -20.28 18.50
CA ASP A 494 -21.99 -19.01 18.38
C ASP A 494 -21.09 -18.99 17.15
N GLU A 495 -21.07 -17.86 16.44
CA GLU A 495 -20.29 -17.70 15.20
C GLU A 495 -18.78 -17.73 15.42
N GLU A 496 -18.32 -17.59 16.67
CA GLU A 496 -16.91 -17.72 17.06
C GLU A 496 -16.38 -19.15 16.92
N ASN A 497 -17.25 -20.15 17.00
CA ASN A 497 -16.90 -21.57 16.86
C ASN A 497 -16.81 -22.03 15.40
N ILE A 498 -17.03 -21.12 14.44
CA ILE A 498 -17.06 -21.41 13.01
C ILE A 498 -15.78 -20.88 12.35
N SER A 499 -14.99 -21.81 11.83
CA SER A 499 -13.82 -21.56 11.00
C SER A 499 -14.17 -21.78 9.53
N ILE A 500 -13.76 -20.86 8.66
CA ILE A 500 -14.05 -20.94 7.22
C ILE A 500 -12.78 -20.68 6.44
N SER A 501 -12.54 -21.47 5.40
CA SER A 501 -11.46 -21.24 4.44
C SER A 501 -12.04 -21.21 3.03
N SER A 502 -11.51 -20.34 2.19
CA SER A 502 -11.96 -20.16 0.82
C SER A 502 -10.75 -20.10 -0.11
N LYS A 503 -10.72 -21.00 -1.08
CA LYS A 503 -9.68 -21.09 -2.10
C LYS A 503 -10.33 -21.06 -3.49
N ILE A 504 -9.65 -20.45 -4.44
CA ILE A 504 -10.03 -20.46 -5.84
C ILE A 504 -8.87 -21.05 -6.63
N GLU A 505 -9.12 -22.11 -7.38
CA GLU A 505 -8.19 -22.75 -8.29
C GLU A 505 -8.59 -22.39 -9.71
N ILE A 506 -7.64 -21.84 -10.48
CA ILE A 506 -7.84 -21.48 -11.88
C ILE A 506 -6.82 -22.22 -12.74
N GLY A 507 -7.31 -23.08 -13.63
CA GLY A 507 -6.54 -23.76 -14.66
C GLY A 507 -6.69 -23.07 -16.00
N ILE A 508 -5.60 -22.56 -16.60
CA ILE A 508 -5.64 -21.98 -17.95
C ILE A 508 -5.14 -23.02 -18.95
N LYS A 509 -6.03 -23.50 -19.81
CA LYS A 509 -5.70 -24.50 -20.83
C LYS A 509 -4.87 -23.86 -21.93
N ILE A 510 -3.62 -24.28 -22.10
CA ILE A 510 -2.78 -23.84 -23.23
C ILE A 510 -3.10 -24.68 -24.49
N PRO A 511 -3.23 -24.07 -25.69
CA PRO A 511 -3.40 -24.79 -26.95
C PRO A 511 -2.27 -25.78 -27.21
N LEU A 512 -2.58 -26.87 -27.91
CA LEU A 512 -1.52 -27.78 -28.36
C LEU A 512 -0.61 -27.04 -29.34
N LEU A 513 0.68 -27.03 -29.06
CA LEU A 513 1.65 -26.37 -29.93
C LEU A 513 2.06 -27.35 -31.03
N VAL A 514 1.86 -26.99 -32.29
CA VAL A 514 2.08 -27.89 -33.43
C VAL A 514 3.01 -27.24 -34.44
N SER A 515 3.94 -28.02 -34.98
CA SER A 515 4.74 -27.55 -36.11
C SER A 515 3.86 -27.35 -37.35
N LYS A 516 4.36 -26.60 -38.34
CA LYS A 516 3.68 -26.53 -39.64
C LYS A 516 3.65 -27.95 -40.21
N LEU A 517 2.51 -28.62 -40.15
CA LEU A 517 2.30 -29.81 -40.96
C LEU A 517 2.37 -29.32 -42.41
N LYS A 518 3.44 -29.69 -43.13
CA LYS A 518 3.33 -29.76 -44.58
C LYS A 518 2.25 -30.81 -44.81
N ILE A 519 1.07 -30.37 -45.22
CA ILE A 519 0.19 -31.26 -45.95
C ILE A 519 0.95 -31.50 -47.25
N GLU A 520 1.71 -32.59 -47.34
CA GLU A 520 2.17 -33.07 -48.63
C GLU A 520 0.91 -33.44 -49.42
N GLY A 521 0.49 -32.55 -50.32
CA GLY A 521 -0.68 -32.77 -51.16
C GLY A 521 -1.44 -31.53 -51.64
N GLU A 522 -0.82 -30.35 -51.75
CA GLU A 522 -1.38 -29.24 -52.54
C GLU A 522 -0.66 -29.02 -53.89
N GLU A 523 0.11 -30.01 -54.34
CA GLU A 523 0.50 -30.15 -55.74
C GLU A 523 0.10 -31.57 -56.18
N ASN A 524 -0.60 -31.66 -57.31
CA ASN A 524 -1.05 -32.86 -58.03
C ASN A 524 -2.34 -33.56 -57.52
N GLY A 525 -3.46 -32.84 -57.62
CA GLY A 525 -4.81 -33.45 -57.57
C GLY A 525 -5.14 -34.38 -58.74
N GLU A 526 -4.32 -34.41 -59.81
CA GLU A 526 -4.55 -35.27 -60.99
C GLU A 526 -3.85 -36.64 -60.91
N GLU A 527 -2.67 -36.72 -60.27
CA GLU A 527 -1.84 -37.94 -60.28
C GLU A 527 -2.33 -39.03 -59.30
N ARG A 528 -3.03 -38.63 -58.22
CA ARG A 528 -3.66 -39.58 -57.27
C ARG A 528 -4.94 -40.20 -57.81
N ALA A 529 -5.69 -39.48 -58.64
CA ALA A 529 -6.88 -40.02 -59.30
C ALA A 529 -6.49 -41.09 -60.32
N GLU A 530 -5.40 -40.88 -61.07
CA GLU A 530 -4.93 -41.84 -62.07
C GLU A 530 -4.35 -43.12 -61.44
N ASN A 531 -3.62 -43.00 -60.31
CA ASN A 531 -3.13 -44.17 -59.58
C ASN A 531 -4.24 -44.95 -58.85
N GLN A 532 -5.22 -44.28 -58.23
CA GLN A 532 -6.38 -45.00 -57.65
C GLN A 532 -7.26 -45.63 -58.73
N TYR A 533 -7.44 -44.98 -59.88
CA TYR A 533 -8.16 -45.55 -61.02
C TYR A 533 -7.42 -46.75 -61.62
N ASN A 534 -6.09 -46.71 -61.71
CA ASN A 534 -5.29 -47.85 -62.19
C ASN A 534 -5.25 -49.03 -61.20
N VAL A 535 -5.28 -48.77 -59.89
CA VAL A 535 -5.40 -49.81 -58.86
C VAL A 535 -6.81 -50.42 -58.85
N LEU A 536 -7.86 -49.61 -58.98
CA LEU A 536 -9.23 -50.13 -59.12
C LEU A 536 -9.43 -50.91 -60.42
N LYS A 537 -8.85 -50.44 -61.53
CA LYS A 537 -8.87 -51.11 -62.83
C LYS A 537 -8.08 -52.42 -62.80
N SER A 538 -6.93 -52.47 -62.13
CA SER A 538 -6.16 -53.71 -61.97
C SER A 538 -6.91 -54.71 -61.08
N ILE A 539 -7.51 -54.27 -59.96
CA ILE A 539 -8.36 -55.12 -59.12
C ILE A 539 -9.56 -55.66 -59.90
N LEU A 540 -10.25 -54.83 -60.69
CA LEU A 540 -11.36 -55.26 -61.55
C LEU A 540 -10.91 -56.24 -62.65
N ILE A 541 -9.75 -56.04 -63.26
CA ILE A 541 -9.16 -56.97 -64.23
C ILE A 541 -8.80 -58.30 -63.54
N TYR A 542 -8.28 -58.27 -62.32
CA TYR A 542 -8.00 -59.48 -61.54
C TYR A 542 -9.29 -60.23 -61.16
N ILE A 543 -10.35 -59.52 -60.74
CA ILE A 543 -11.66 -60.12 -60.47
C ILE A 543 -12.24 -60.74 -61.76
N PHE A 544 -12.10 -60.05 -62.89
CA PHE A 544 -12.53 -60.58 -64.19
C PHE A 544 -11.72 -61.82 -64.61
N LEU A 545 -10.40 -61.80 -64.43
CA LEU A 545 -9.54 -62.95 -64.70
C LEU A 545 -9.85 -64.13 -63.79
N ILE A 546 -10.07 -63.91 -62.50
CA ILE A 546 -10.43 -64.96 -61.53
C ILE A 546 -11.81 -65.55 -61.89
N THR A 547 -12.80 -64.71 -62.19
CA THR A 547 -14.13 -65.19 -62.59
C THR A 547 -14.12 -65.89 -63.95
N PHE A 548 -13.30 -65.44 -64.90
CA PHE A 548 -13.07 -66.11 -66.19
C PHE A 548 -12.33 -67.44 -66.01
N LEU A 549 -11.35 -67.51 -65.10
CA LEU A 549 -10.65 -68.75 -64.77
C LEU A 549 -11.59 -69.74 -64.09
N ILE A 550 -12.44 -69.28 -63.16
CA ILE A 550 -13.50 -70.10 -62.54
C ILE A 550 -14.50 -70.56 -63.60
N PHE A 551 -14.84 -69.71 -64.58
CA PHE A 551 -15.71 -70.08 -65.69
C PHE A 551 -15.07 -71.15 -66.57
N ILE A 552 -13.79 -71.00 -66.96
CA ILE A 552 -13.04 -72.01 -67.72
C ILE A 552 -12.91 -73.31 -66.92
N VAL A 553 -12.56 -73.24 -65.63
CA VAL A 553 -12.46 -74.41 -64.75
C VAL A 553 -13.82 -75.08 -64.62
N ASN A 554 -14.93 -74.35 -64.48
CA ASN A 554 -16.27 -74.92 -64.49
C ASN A 554 -16.65 -75.48 -65.87
N MET A 555 -16.22 -74.88 -66.97
CA MET A 555 -16.46 -75.38 -68.32
C MET A 555 -15.66 -76.66 -68.59
N VAL A 556 -14.42 -76.72 -68.12
CA VAL A 556 -13.51 -77.86 -68.17
C VAL A 556 -14.03 -78.97 -67.26
N LEU A 557 -14.42 -78.68 -66.02
CA LEU A 557 -15.06 -79.61 -65.09
C LEU A 557 -16.42 -80.11 -65.63
N ARG A 558 -17.20 -79.28 -66.32
CA ARG A 558 -18.42 -79.71 -67.04
C ARG A 558 -18.10 -80.58 -68.25
N LYS A 559 -17.01 -80.33 -68.98
CA LYS A 559 -16.51 -81.19 -70.07
C LYS A 559 -15.96 -82.53 -69.53
N PHE A 560 -15.28 -82.52 -68.38
CA PHE A 560 -14.77 -83.72 -67.71
C PHE A 560 -15.88 -84.51 -67.00
N ARG A 561 -16.96 -83.88 -66.52
CA ARG A 561 -18.17 -84.58 -66.05
C ARG A 561 -18.94 -85.29 -67.16
N ARG A 562 -18.68 -84.99 -68.44
CA ARG A 562 -19.29 -85.66 -69.60
C ARG A 562 -18.43 -86.76 -70.23
N LYS A 563 -17.23 -87.06 -69.70
CA LYS A 563 -16.44 -88.24 -70.10
C LYS A 563 -15.94 -88.98 -68.87
N LYS A 564 -16.29 -90.27 -68.79
CA LYS A 564 -15.96 -91.23 -67.72
C LYS A 564 -14.58 -91.00 -67.06
N VAL A 565 -14.62 -90.94 -65.72
CA VAL A 565 -13.63 -91.33 -64.69
C VAL A 565 -12.17 -91.50 -65.14
N LYS A 566 -11.26 -90.74 -64.52
CA LYS A 566 -9.94 -91.20 -64.05
C LYS A 566 -9.50 -90.37 -62.84
N ARG A 567 -8.94 -91.03 -61.82
CA ARG A 567 -8.48 -90.47 -60.54
C ARG A 567 -7.41 -89.39 -60.78
N ILE A 568 -7.52 -88.28 -60.05
CA ILE A 568 -6.49 -87.24 -59.96
C ILE A 568 -5.41 -87.75 -59.00
N ASP A 569 -4.14 -87.67 -59.43
CA ASP A 569 -2.98 -88.18 -58.71
C ASP A 569 -2.52 -87.14 -57.66
N ALA A 570 -2.35 -87.57 -56.41
CA ALA A 570 -2.13 -86.69 -55.26
C ALA A 570 -0.83 -85.86 -55.36
N LYS A 571 0.15 -86.32 -56.15
CA LYS A 571 1.44 -85.64 -56.36
C LYS A 571 1.36 -84.34 -57.17
N GLU A 572 0.32 -84.13 -57.98
CA GLU A 572 0.16 -82.87 -58.73
C GLU A 572 -0.45 -81.76 -57.87
N VAL A 573 -1.28 -82.11 -56.88
CA VAL A 573 -1.86 -81.16 -55.92
C VAL A 573 -0.80 -80.65 -54.94
N GLU A 574 0.12 -81.52 -54.51
CA GLU A 574 1.24 -81.16 -53.63
C GLU A 574 2.21 -80.15 -54.30
N LYS A 575 2.51 -80.33 -55.60
CA LYS A 575 3.33 -79.38 -56.37
C LYS A 575 2.69 -78.00 -56.58
N LEU A 576 1.36 -77.92 -56.57
CA LEU A 576 0.64 -76.66 -56.67
C LEU A 576 0.60 -75.91 -55.32
N LEU A 577 0.49 -76.63 -54.20
CA LEU A 577 0.55 -76.05 -52.86
C LEU A 577 1.96 -75.51 -52.53
N ASP A 578 3.02 -76.21 -52.93
CA ASP A 578 4.41 -75.72 -52.77
C ASP A 578 4.71 -74.47 -53.63
N LYS A 579 4.06 -74.34 -54.79
CA LYS A 579 4.18 -73.13 -55.61
C LYS A 579 3.43 -71.93 -55.01
N ILE A 580 2.33 -72.16 -54.30
CA ILE A 580 1.59 -71.11 -53.60
C ILE A 580 2.36 -70.65 -52.34
N SER A 581 2.91 -71.59 -51.57
CA SER A 581 3.76 -71.31 -50.39
C SER A 581 5.01 -70.48 -50.74
N ASN A 582 5.61 -70.71 -51.91
CA ASN A 582 6.77 -69.93 -52.38
C ASN A 582 6.42 -68.51 -52.88
N ILE A 583 5.16 -68.24 -53.20
CA ILE A 583 4.70 -66.89 -53.59
C ILE A 583 4.38 -66.06 -52.33
N GLU A 584 3.83 -66.67 -51.27
CA GLU A 584 3.61 -66.02 -49.97
C GLU A 584 4.91 -65.63 -49.25
N LYS A 585 6.02 -66.33 -49.48
CA LYS A 585 7.33 -65.96 -48.91
C LYS A 585 8.07 -64.83 -49.65
N LYS A 586 7.56 -64.37 -50.81
CA LYS A 586 8.16 -63.30 -51.62
C LYS A 586 7.34 -62.01 -51.68
N LEU A 587 6.18 -62.00 -51.03
CA LEU A 587 5.44 -60.81 -50.61
C LEU A 587 5.80 -60.51 -49.15
#